data_AF-A0A3B1J8V6-F1
#
_entry.id   AF-A0A3B1J8V6-F1
#
_cell.length_a   1.000
_cell.length_b   1.000
_cell.length_c   1.000
_cell.angle_alpha   90.00
_cell.angle_beta   90.00
_cell.angle_gamma   90.00
#
_symmetry.space_group_name_H-M   'P 1'
#
loop_
_entity.id
_entity.type
_entity.pdbx_description
1 polymer ?
#
loop_
_entity_poly.entity_id
_entity_poly.type
_entity_poly.pdbx_seq_one_letter_code
_entity_poly.pdbx_strand_id
1 'polypeptide(L)'
;MGEEVNSTVLIGRLVELHCQSDAIPPPTLSWLRPSISPSEHGSGEVMVVRGGNVTLQCEVDGVPRPAVTWLKDGRPLGAVARAQVLSEGRLLYIKDAQVAHTGRYTCIAVNIAGQADNKYDVTVHGKNMYVMLYIYFISVFSRYRKLDLEMKMCFLYKKMLL
;
A
#
# COMPACT_ATOMS: atom_id res chain seq x y z
N MET A 1 34.48 -21.80 -9.96
CA MET A 1 35.84 -21.23 -9.87
C MET A 1 36.08 -20.62 -11.23
N GLY A 2 35.96 -19.30 -11.37
CA GLY A 2 36.11 -18.63 -12.67
C GLY A 2 37.59 -18.36 -12.94
N GLU A 3 38.02 -18.49 -14.20
CA GLU A 3 39.34 -18.04 -14.63
C GLU A 3 39.30 -16.53 -14.91
N GLU A 4 40.25 -15.78 -14.34
CA GLU A 4 40.43 -14.36 -14.65
C GLU A 4 41.33 -14.24 -15.89
N VAL A 5 40.77 -13.75 -17.00
CA VAL A 5 41.51 -13.56 -18.25
C VAL A 5 41.86 -12.08 -18.42
N ASN A 6 43.16 -11.79 -18.44
CA ASN A 6 43.66 -10.44 -18.69
C ASN A 6 43.50 -10.08 -20.17
N SER A 7 42.68 -9.07 -20.47
CA SER A 7 42.50 -8.53 -21.82
C SER A 7 43.18 -7.18 -21.95
N THR A 8 44.04 -7.01 -22.96
CA THR A 8 44.69 -5.72 -23.26
C THR A 8 43.79 -4.87 -24.14
N VAL A 9 43.56 -3.62 -23.73
CA VAL A 9 42.62 -2.71 -24.39
C VAL A 9 43.38 -1.54 -25.00
N LEU A 10 43.21 -1.33 -26.31
CA LEU A 10 43.70 -0.13 -27.00
C LEU A 10 42.63 0.97 -26.94
N ILE A 11 43.05 2.21 -26.69
CA ILE A 11 42.15 3.36 -26.60
C ILE A 11 41.35 3.51 -27.91
N GLY A 12 40.02 3.56 -27.80
CA GLY A 12 39.09 3.75 -28.92
C GLY A 12 38.62 2.48 -29.64
N ARG A 13 39.03 1.28 -29.19
CA ARG A 13 38.54 -0.01 -29.71
C ARG A 13 37.50 -0.63 -28.77
N LEU A 14 36.48 -1.26 -29.36
CA LEU A 14 35.50 -2.06 -28.62
C LEU A 14 36.17 -3.35 -28.13
N VAL A 15 35.96 -3.70 -26.86
CA VAL A 15 36.41 -4.96 -26.26
C VAL A 15 35.19 -5.82 -26.04
N GLU A 16 35.26 -7.05 -26.50
CA GLU A 16 34.19 -8.03 -26.34
C GLU A 16 34.62 -9.04 -25.27
N LEU A 17 33.90 -9.04 -24.14
CA LEU A 17 34.15 -9.97 -23.05
C LEU A 17 33.24 -11.18 -23.21
N HIS A 18 33.82 -12.37 -23.33
CA HIS A 18 33.07 -13.62 -23.38
C HIS A 18 33.05 -14.29 -22.01
N CYS A 19 31.86 -14.72 -21.57
CA CYS A 19 31.68 -15.51 -20.36
C CYS A 19 31.20 -16.91 -20.76
N GLN A 20 31.94 -17.94 -20.34
CA GLN A 20 31.63 -19.35 -20.60
C GLN A 20 31.57 -20.11 -19.28
N SER A 21 30.62 -21.04 -19.18
CA SER A 21 30.38 -21.86 -17.98
C SER A 21 30.43 -23.33 -18.36
N ASP A 22 31.39 -24.06 -17.78
CA ASP A 22 31.61 -25.50 -18.06
C ASP A 22 30.80 -26.44 -17.15
N ALA A 23 29.81 -25.91 -16.42
CA ALA A 23 28.96 -26.73 -15.58
C ALA A 23 28.17 -27.75 -16.43
N ILE A 24 28.28 -29.03 -16.06
CA ILE A 24 27.53 -30.15 -16.63
C ILE A 24 26.67 -30.77 -15.52
N PRO A 25 25.33 -30.71 -15.63
CA PRO A 25 24.57 -30.10 -16.73
C PRO A 25 24.67 -28.56 -16.73
N PRO A 26 24.46 -27.91 -17.91
CA PRO A 26 24.44 -26.45 -18.00
C PRO A 26 23.47 -25.85 -16.98
N PRO A 27 23.83 -24.74 -16.30
CA PRO A 27 22.94 -24.09 -15.36
C PRO A 27 21.78 -23.44 -16.12
N THR A 28 20.58 -24.00 -15.99
CA THR A 28 19.39 -23.42 -16.58
C THR A 28 18.94 -22.21 -15.75
N LEU A 29 18.98 -21.01 -16.34
CA LEU A 29 18.36 -19.84 -15.75
C LEU A 29 16.84 -19.92 -15.95
N SER A 30 16.11 -20.21 -14.88
CA SER A 30 14.64 -20.19 -14.88
C SER A 30 14.13 -18.84 -14.37
N TRP A 31 13.53 -18.07 -15.29
CA TRP A 31 12.88 -16.83 -14.93
C TRP A 31 11.39 -17.06 -14.68
N LEU A 32 10.88 -16.49 -13.60
CA LEU A 32 9.47 -16.50 -13.26
C LEU A 32 8.93 -15.08 -13.37
N ARG A 33 7.91 -14.92 -14.22
CA ARG A 33 7.15 -13.67 -14.33
C ARG A 33 6.56 -13.31 -12.96
N PRO A 34 6.46 -12.02 -12.61
CA PRO A 34 5.89 -11.63 -11.33
C PRO A 34 4.44 -12.12 -11.24
N SER A 35 4.08 -12.70 -10.09
CA SER A 35 2.71 -13.08 -9.76
C SER A 35 2.33 -12.43 -8.44
N ILE A 36 1.28 -11.62 -8.45
CA ILE A 36 0.77 -10.97 -7.25
C ILE A 36 -0.30 -11.90 -6.65
N SER A 37 -0.10 -12.36 -5.42
CA SER A 37 -1.12 -13.12 -4.71
C SER A 37 -2.27 -12.19 -4.31
N PRO A 38 -3.53 -12.67 -4.34
CA PRO A 38 -4.63 -11.93 -3.74
C PRO A 38 -4.34 -11.78 -2.24
N SER A 39 -4.19 -10.55 -1.77
CA SER A 39 -4.11 -10.28 -0.33
C SER A 39 -5.35 -10.82 0.39
N GLU A 40 -5.30 -11.11 1.69
CA GLU A 40 -6.51 -11.44 2.48
C GLU A 40 -7.58 -10.34 2.40
N HIS A 41 -7.18 -9.09 2.14
CA HIS A 41 -8.08 -7.96 1.87
C HIS A 41 -8.50 -7.81 0.39
N GLY A 42 -8.05 -8.73 -0.47
CA GLY A 42 -8.31 -8.75 -1.91
C GLY A 42 -7.71 -7.56 -2.67
N SER A 43 -7.48 -7.75 -3.96
CA SER A 43 -7.59 -6.64 -4.92
C SER A 43 -9.01 -6.07 -4.79
N GLY A 44 -9.18 -4.90 -4.15
CA GLY A 44 -10.52 -4.51 -3.73
C GLY A 44 -10.69 -3.13 -3.13
N GLU A 45 -11.93 -2.87 -2.72
CA GLU A 45 -12.37 -1.62 -2.08
C GLU A 45 -11.97 -1.59 -0.61
N VAL A 46 -11.26 -0.54 -0.20
CA VAL A 46 -10.79 -0.31 1.16
C VAL A 46 -11.46 0.93 1.71
N MET A 47 -12.35 0.76 2.67
CA MET A 47 -13.03 1.86 3.35
C MET A 47 -12.34 2.18 4.67
N VAL A 48 -12.01 3.45 4.89
CA VAL A 48 -11.42 3.93 6.14
C VAL A 48 -12.10 5.20 6.60
N VAL A 49 -12.20 5.40 7.91
CA VAL A 49 -12.70 6.66 8.47
C VAL A 49 -11.53 7.64 8.61
N ARG A 50 -11.77 8.93 8.36
CA ARG A 50 -10.78 10.00 8.55
C ARG A 50 -10.10 9.88 9.91
N GLY A 51 -8.77 9.92 9.92
CA GLY A 51 -7.95 9.70 11.12
C GLY A 51 -7.54 8.26 11.34
N GLY A 52 -8.09 7.29 10.60
CA GLY A 52 -7.66 5.91 10.59
C GLY A 52 -6.33 5.72 9.86
N ASN A 53 -5.78 4.52 9.97
CA ASN A 53 -4.58 4.12 9.24
C ASN A 53 -4.96 3.09 8.17
N VAL A 54 -4.29 3.13 7.03
CA VAL A 54 -4.48 2.18 5.93
C VAL A 54 -3.16 1.48 5.64
N THR A 55 -3.21 0.17 5.47
CA THR A 55 -2.07 -0.64 5.01
C THR A 55 -2.51 -1.39 3.77
N LEU A 56 -1.85 -1.15 2.64
CA LEU A 56 -2.03 -1.90 1.41
C LEU A 56 -0.80 -2.79 1.21
N GLN A 57 -1.03 -4.03 0.82
CA GLN A 57 0.04 -5.03 0.71
C GLN A 57 0.04 -5.67 -0.67
N CYS A 58 1.15 -5.49 -1.39
CA CYS A 58 1.41 -6.13 -2.66
C CYS A 58 2.34 -7.33 -2.41
N GLU A 59 1.74 -8.49 -2.17
CA GLU A 59 2.49 -9.75 -2.08
C GLU A 59 2.82 -10.23 -3.49
N VAL A 60 4.10 -10.22 -3.83
CA VAL A 60 4.56 -10.59 -5.15
C VAL A 60 5.70 -11.58 -5.08
N ASP A 61 5.58 -12.63 -5.89
CA ASP A 61 6.63 -13.60 -6.15
C ASP A 61 7.13 -13.45 -7.59
N GLY A 62 8.38 -13.81 -7.85
CA GLY A 62 8.99 -13.73 -9.16
C GLY A 62 10.50 -13.96 -9.11
N VAL A 63 11.07 -14.42 -10.22
CA VAL A 63 12.51 -14.72 -10.35
C VAL A 63 13.04 -14.05 -11.62
N PRO A 64 13.97 -13.08 -11.51
CA PRO A 64 14.52 -12.49 -10.29
C PRO A 64 13.47 -11.76 -9.46
N ARG A 65 13.81 -11.44 -8.20
CA ARG A 65 12.95 -10.65 -7.30
C ARG A 65 12.47 -9.38 -8.02
N PRO A 66 11.14 -9.17 -8.16
CA PRO A 66 10.63 -8.03 -8.89
C PRO A 66 10.74 -6.73 -8.08
N ALA A 67 11.02 -5.64 -8.79
CA ALA A 67 10.96 -4.29 -8.23
C ALA A 67 9.49 -3.85 -8.16
N VAL A 68 9.06 -3.40 -6.97
CA VAL A 68 7.67 -2.95 -6.73
C VAL A 68 7.61 -1.43 -6.65
N THR A 69 6.68 -0.86 -7.40
CA THR A 69 6.39 0.58 -7.41
C THR A 69 4.91 0.82 -7.15
N TRP A 70 4.58 1.96 -6.56
CA TRP A 70 3.20 2.33 -6.25
C TRP A 70 2.81 3.62 -6.95
N LEU A 71 1.60 3.60 -7.51
CA LEU A 71 0.94 4.73 -8.13
C LEU A 71 -0.34 5.07 -7.38
N LYS A 72 -0.68 6.36 -7.28
CA LYS A 72 -2.01 6.85 -6.92
C LYS A 72 -2.60 7.55 -8.13
N ASP A 73 -3.78 7.10 -8.55
CA ASP A 73 -4.51 7.66 -9.70
C ASP A 73 -3.64 7.72 -10.97
N GLY A 74 -2.79 6.70 -11.17
CA GLY A 74 -1.87 6.59 -12.30
C GLY A 74 -0.61 7.45 -12.21
N ARG A 75 -0.42 8.22 -11.13
CA ARG A 75 0.79 9.03 -10.90
C ARG A 75 1.65 8.39 -9.82
N PRO A 76 2.99 8.54 -9.86
CA PRO A 76 3.84 8.15 -8.74
C PRO A 76 3.32 8.75 -7.44
N LEU A 77 3.46 8.04 -6.32
CA LEU A 77 3.06 8.50 -4.97
C LEU A 77 3.82 9.74 -4.44
N GLY A 78 4.39 10.55 -5.34
CA GLY A 78 5.17 11.75 -5.05
C GLY A 78 4.46 12.67 -4.05
N ALA A 79 5.11 12.84 -2.90
CA ALA A 79 4.71 13.67 -1.76
C ALA A 79 3.24 13.52 -1.32
N VAL A 80 2.63 12.33 -1.46
CA VAL A 80 1.37 12.06 -0.74
C VAL A 80 1.70 12.13 0.75
N ALA A 81 1.26 13.21 1.40
CA ALA A 81 1.56 13.47 2.79
C ALA A 81 1.11 12.26 3.62
N ARG A 82 1.98 11.77 4.50
CA ARG A 82 1.70 10.64 5.42
C ARG A 82 1.52 9.26 4.74
N ALA A 83 1.90 9.12 3.47
CA ALA A 83 2.09 7.82 2.83
C ALA A 83 3.56 7.39 2.92
N GLN A 84 3.81 6.14 3.29
CA GLN A 84 5.13 5.54 3.46
C GLN A 84 5.19 4.19 2.76
N VAL A 85 6.23 3.99 1.96
CA VAL A 85 6.49 2.71 1.29
C VAL A 85 7.50 1.93 2.13
N LEU A 86 7.12 0.73 2.54
CA LEU A 86 7.88 -0.16 3.43
C LEU A 86 8.12 -1.52 2.73
N SER A 87 8.94 -2.37 3.35
CA SER A 87 9.23 -3.73 2.85
C SER A 87 9.68 -3.78 1.39
N GLU A 88 10.63 -2.90 1.03
CA GLU A 88 11.20 -2.81 -0.32
C GLU A 88 10.15 -2.53 -1.41
N GLY A 89 9.07 -1.80 -1.08
CA GLY A 89 8.00 -1.53 -2.03
C GLY A 89 6.76 -2.40 -1.85
N ARG A 90 6.80 -3.46 -1.05
CA ARG A 90 5.67 -4.40 -0.90
C ARG A 90 4.54 -3.88 -0.02
N LEU A 91 4.82 -2.93 0.87
CA LEU A 91 3.82 -2.35 1.77
C LEU A 91 3.67 -0.85 1.55
N LEU A 92 2.43 -0.39 1.40
CA LEU A 92 2.09 1.03 1.45
C LEU A 92 1.30 1.32 2.71
N TYR A 93 1.86 2.16 3.58
CA TYR A 93 1.26 2.57 4.84
C TYR A 93 0.85 4.05 4.79
N ILE A 94 -0.43 4.32 5.03
CA ILE A 94 -0.99 5.68 5.09
C ILE A 94 -1.44 5.95 6.53
N LYS A 95 -0.78 6.90 7.20
CA LYS A 95 -1.12 7.31 8.57
C LYS A 95 -2.11 8.47 8.56
N ASP A 96 -3.06 8.47 9.50
CA ASP A 96 -4.01 9.58 9.70
C ASP A 96 -4.67 9.99 8.36
N ALA A 97 -5.42 9.03 7.80
CA ALA A 97 -6.04 9.12 6.49
C ALA A 97 -6.94 10.36 6.37
N GLN A 98 -6.73 11.13 5.31
CA GLN A 98 -7.53 12.30 4.97
C GLN A 98 -8.37 12.02 3.72
N VAL A 99 -9.43 12.80 3.50
CA VAL A 99 -10.28 12.66 2.31
C VAL A 99 -9.48 12.80 1.01
N ALA A 100 -8.40 13.59 1.02
CA ALA A 100 -7.47 13.71 -0.11
C ALA A 100 -6.70 12.41 -0.44
N HIS A 101 -6.64 11.44 0.49
CA HIS A 101 -6.02 10.14 0.26
C HIS A 101 -6.95 9.17 -0.46
N THR A 102 -8.23 9.53 -0.68
CA THR A 102 -9.13 8.77 -1.53
C THR A 102 -8.60 8.72 -2.96
N GLY A 103 -8.74 7.56 -3.59
CA GLY A 103 -8.28 7.31 -4.95
C GLY A 103 -7.90 5.85 -5.18
N ARG A 104 -7.46 5.58 -6.40
CA ARG A 104 -7.05 4.24 -6.81
C ARG A 104 -5.54 4.08 -6.68
N TYR A 105 -5.13 3.15 -5.82
CA TYR A 105 -3.73 2.80 -5.61
C TYR A 105 -3.39 1.58 -6.45
N THR A 106 -2.28 1.62 -7.17
CA THR A 106 -1.83 0.51 -8.02
C THR A 106 -0.41 0.14 -7.64
N CYS A 107 -0.19 -1.11 -7.25
CA CYS A 107 1.17 -1.64 -7.16
C CYS A 107 1.54 -2.27 -8.50
N ILE A 108 2.76 -2.01 -8.95
CA ILE A 108 3.32 -2.52 -10.19
C ILE A 108 4.63 -3.23 -9.85
N ALA A 109 4.69 -4.52 -10.14
CA ALA A 109 5.86 -5.35 -9.93
C ALA A 109 6.50 -5.71 -11.27
N VAL A 110 7.79 -5.43 -11.43
CA VAL A 110 8.53 -5.61 -12.69
C VAL A 110 9.79 -6.42 -12.46
N ASN A 111 10.02 -7.42 -13.30
CA ASN A 111 11.32 -8.08 -13.46
C ASN A 111 11.62 -8.33 -14.95
N ILE A 112 12.74 -8.98 -15.25
CA ILE A 112 13.12 -9.28 -16.64
C ILE A 112 12.20 -10.29 -17.36
N ALA A 113 11.41 -11.07 -16.61
CA ALA A 113 10.43 -12.01 -17.18
C ALA A 113 9.06 -11.35 -17.45
N GLY A 114 8.86 -10.12 -16.99
CA GLY A 114 7.69 -9.31 -17.29
C GLY A 114 7.21 -8.48 -16.10
N GLN A 115 5.91 -8.22 -16.11
CA GLN A 115 5.26 -7.30 -15.18
C GLN A 115 3.92 -7.88 -14.72
N ALA A 116 3.53 -7.54 -13.49
CA ALA A 116 2.19 -7.71 -12.95
C ALA A 116 1.76 -6.45 -12.19
N ASP A 117 0.46 -6.20 -12.11
CA ASP A 117 -0.12 -5.09 -11.35
C ASP A 117 -1.32 -5.53 -10.51
N ASN A 118 -1.54 -4.82 -9.41
CA ASN A 118 -2.73 -4.99 -8.59
C ASN A 118 -3.27 -3.64 -8.12
N LYS A 119 -4.60 -3.53 -7.96
CA LYS A 119 -5.33 -2.28 -7.73
C LYS A 119 -6.13 -2.35 -6.43
N TYR A 120 -6.17 -1.22 -5.73
CA TYR A 120 -6.94 -0.98 -4.52
C TYR A 120 -7.72 0.32 -4.68
N ASP A 121 -9.02 0.29 -4.43
CA ASP A 121 -9.86 1.48 -4.44
C ASP A 121 -10.06 1.95 -2.99
N VAL A 122 -9.35 3.01 -2.58
CA VAL A 122 -9.38 3.48 -1.19
C VAL A 122 -10.36 4.64 -1.05
N THR A 123 -11.36 4.47 -0.17
CA THR A 123 -12.37 5.47 0.14
C THR A 123 -12.23 5.93 1.60
N VAL A 124 -12.08 7.24 1.81
CA VAL A 124 -11.91 7.82 3.15
C VAL A 124 -13.18 8.60 3.51
N HIS A 125 -13.96 8.06 4.44
CA HIS A 125 -15.17 8.72 4.92
C HIS A 125 -14.84 9.77 5.99
N GLY A 126 -15.51 10.92 5.93
CA GLY A 126 -15.42 11.93 6.97
C GLY A 126 -15.86 11.37 8.31
N LYS A 127 -15.03 11.55 9.35
CA LYS A 127 -15.44 11.26 10.73
C LYS A 127 -16.51 12.30 11.08
N ASN A 128 -17.79 11.91 11.05
CA ASN A 128 -18.87 12.75 11.54
C ASN A 128 -18.72 12.88 13.05
N MET A 129 -17.93 13.87 13.46
CA MET A 129 -17.58 14.13 14.85
C MET A 129 -18.83 14.31 15.72
N TYR A 130 -19.90 14.89 15.16
CA TYR A 130 -21.20 14.99 15.82
C TYR A 130 -21.83 13.63 16.15
N VAL A 131 -21.73 12.64 15.25
CA VAL A 131 -22.30 11.30 15.48
C VAL A 131 -21.47 10.53 16.50
N MET A 132 -20.14 10.68 16.46
CA MET A 132 -19.25 10.07 17.46
C MET A 132 -19.42 10.69 18.85
N LEU A 133 -19.58 12.02 18.91
CA LEU A 133 -19.93 12.71 20.15
C LEU A 133 -21.32 12.28 20.63
N TYR A 134 -22.31 12.16 19.76
CA TYR A 134 -23.66 11.71 20.10
C TYR A 134 -23.67 10.26 20.65
N ILE A 135 -22.96 9.32 20.03
CA ILE A 135 -22.82 7.93 20.51
C ILE A 135 -22.04 7.89 21.84
N TYR A 136 -20.99 8.70 21.98
CA TYR A 136 -20.26 8.85 23.23
C TYR A 136 -21.18 9.41 24.33
N PHE A 137 -21.95 10.46 24.04
CA PHE A 137 -22.96 10.99 24.95
C PHE A 137 -24.00 9.94 25.30
N ILE A 138 -24.55 9.18 24.35
CA ILE A 138 -25.51 8.10 24.63
C ILE A 138 -24.90 7.04 25.54
N SER A 139 -23.68 6.59 25.28
CA SER A 139 -23.01 5.55 26.08
C SER A 139 -22.63 6.04 27.48
N VAL A 140 -22.24 7.31 27.61
CA VAL A 140 -22.09 8.01 28.88
C VAL A 140 -23.46 8.09 29.57
N PHE A 141 -24.49 8.70 28.98
CA PHE A 141 -25.83 8.80 29.56
C PHE A 141 -26.45 7.44 29.92
N SER A 142 -26.18 6.39 29.15
CA SER A 142 -26.61 5.01 29.46
C SER A 142 -25.89 4.45 30.69
N ARG A 143 -24.66 4.89 30.98
CA ARG A 143 -23.92 4.59 32.20
C ARG A 143 -24.34 5.48 33.38
N TYR A 144 -24.88 6.67 33.10
CA TYR A 144 -25.34 7.64 34.11
C TYR A 144 -26.85 7.59 34.42
N ARG A 145 -27.66 6.74 33.75
CA ARG A 145 -29.09 6.60 34.05
C ARG A 145 -29.39 5.43 35.01
N LYS A 146 -29.21 5.70 36.30
CA LYS A 146 -30.20 5.37 37.33
C LYS A 146 -30.31 6.61 38.22
N LEU A 147 -31.46 7.29 38.11
CA LEU A 147 -31.88 8.49 38.83
C LEU A 147 -31.35 9.83 38.25
N ASP A 148 -32.30 10.64 37.74
CA ASP A 148 -32.28 12.12 37.70
C ASP A 148 -31.85 12.91 36.42
N LEU A 149 -31.96 12.35 35.20
CA LEU A 149 -31.63 13.09 33.95
C LEU A 149 -32.65 13.05 32.79
N GLU A 150 -33.83 12.47 32.95
CA GLU A 150 -34.85 12.42 31.88
C GLU A 150 -35.39 13.81 31.50
N MET A 151 -35.50 14.75 32.46
CA MET A 151 -36.06 16.08 32.19
C MET A 151 -35.10 17.07 31.51
N LYS A 152 -33.79 16.96 31.71
CA LYS A 152 -32.81 17.94 31.19
C LYS A 152 -32.43 17.69 29.72
N MET A 153 -32.53 16.45 29.24
CA MET A 153 -32.16 16.09 27.85
C MET A 153 -33.18 16.54 26.79
N CYS A 154 -34.47 16.62 27.15
CA CYS A 154 -35.50 17.18 26.25
C CYS A 154 -35.25 18.67 25.93
N PHE A 155 -34.74 19.44 26.89
CA PHE A 155 -34.47 20.87 26.71
C PHE A 155 -33.27 21.17 25.81
N LEU A 156 -32.22 20.33 25.86
CA LEU A 156 -31.04 20.51 25.01
C LEU A 156 -31.30 20.10 23.55
N TYR A 157 -32.09 19.05 23.33
CA TYR A 157 -32.44 18.61 21.97
C TYR A 157 -33.30 19.64 21.22
N LYS A 158 -34.21 20.32 21.94
CA LYS A 158 -35.06 21.38 21.38
C LYS A 158 -34.31 22.68 21.07
N LYS A 159 -33.15 22.90 21.70
CA LYS A 159 -32.32 24.11 21.52
C LYS A 159 -31.25 23.96 20.43
N MET A 160 -30.99 22.74 19.96
CA MET A 160 -29.99 22.43 18.92
C MET A 160 -30.61 22.30 17.52
N LEU A 161 -31.94 22.23 17.43
CA LEU A 161 -32.73 22.18 16.18
C LEU A 161 -33.32 23.55 15.77
N LEU A 162 -33.01 24.62 16.51
CA LEU A 162 -33.38 26.02 16.23
C LEU A 162 -32.12 26.85 16.00
#